data_AF-A0A0D0CZ35-F1
#
_entry.id   AF-A0A0D0CZ35-F1
#
_cell.length_a   1.000
_cell.length_b   1.000
_cell.length_c   1.000
_cell.angle_alpha   90.00
_cell.angle_beta   90.00
_cell.angle_gamma   90.00
#
_symmetry.space_group_name_H-M   'P 1'
#
loop_
_entity.id
_entity.type
_entity.pdbx_description
1 polymer ?
#
loop_
_entity_poly.entity_id
_entity_poly.type
_entity_poly.pdbx_seq_one_letter_code
_entity_poly.pdbx_strand_id
1 'polypeptide(L)'
;MAPKAENKPEGDAQGGHHVCSKTMTTGTVHVTPTIGTPSAAHATPSGGSAHTTSPAYYIQHAPITIQAAKLNTRSFEKIKALDRGKNNWPGWSYVMKLVLNQHLVGGYLTGNVVAPDLLMEPGAYNNWTLNNIAIVSALCLHVSHEDQHLLEDVTNAKEAWDTLRE
;
A
#
# COMPACT_ATOMS: atom_id res chain seq x y z
N MET A 1 -34.76 -20.24 -51.49
CA MET A 1 -34.08 -19.24 -52.34
C MET A 1 -33.49 -18.20 -51.40
N ALA A 2 -32.17 -18.15 -51.27
CA ALA A 2 -31.39 -17.12 -50.58
C ALA A 2 -30.39 -16.55 -51.63
N PRO A 3 -29.63 -15.47 -51.38
CA PRO A 3 -29.76 -14.36 -50.42
C PRO A 3 -29.69 -12.98 -51.14
N LYS A 4 -29.69 -11.85 -50.43
CA LYS A 4 -29.20 -10.57 -50.99
C LYS A 4 -28.17 -9.92 -50.05
N ALA A 5 -27.01 -9.66 -50.63
CA ALA A 5 -25.76 -9.12 -50.10
C ALA A 5 -25.93 -7.64 -49.63
N GLU A 6 -25.26 -7.25 -48.54
CA GLU A 6 -23.94 -6.58 -48.48
C GLU A 6 -23.98 -5.09 -48.87
N ASN A 7 -23.51 -4.23 -47.95
CA ASN A 7 -22.64 -3.10 -48.28
C ASN A 7 -21.93 -2.57 -47.03
N LYS A 8 -20.59 -2.72 -47.07
CA LYS A 8 -19.57 -2.05 -46.26
C LYS A 8 -19.33 -0.64 -46.84
N PRO A 9 -18.78 0.29 -46.05
CA PRO A 9 -17.71 1.12 -46.59
C PRO A 9 -16.47 1.12 -45.71
N GLU A 10 -15.33 0.90 -46.36
CA GLU A 10 -13.98 1.26 -45.92
C GLU A 10 -13.76 2.76 -46.09
N GLY A 11 -12.94 3.34 -45.21
CA GLY A 11 -12.44 4.71 -45.30
C GLY A 11 -11.34 4.96 -44.28
N ASP A 12 -10.10 4.84 -44.74
CA ASP A 12 -8.84 5.17 -44.05
C ASP A 12 -8.74 6.64 -43.63
N ALA A 13 -7.97 6.92 -42.57
CA ALA A 13 -6.98 8.02 -42.55
C ALA A 13 -6.14 8.06 -41.24
N GLN A 14 -4.83 8.19 -41.43
CA GLN A 14 -3.79 8.85 -40.61
C GLN A 14 -3.79 8.67 -39.08
N GLY A 15 -2.71 8.20 -38.45
CA GLY A 15 -1.35 8.71 -38.58
C GLY A 15 -1.01 9.65 -37.43
N GLY A 16 -0.82 9.09 -36.22
CA GLY A 16 -0.45 9.85 -35.01
C GLY A 16 1.01 9.63 -34.64
N HIS A 17 1.84 10.64 -34.93
CA HIS A 17 3.26 10.68 -34.56
C HIS A 17 3.43 10.75 -33.03
N HIS A 18 4.10 9.77 -32.43
CA HIS A 18 4.63 9.92 -31.08
C HIS A 18 5.97 10.65 -31.13
N VAL A 19 5.95 11.89 -30.63
CA VAL A 19 7.13 12.74 -30.43
C VAL A 19 7.99 12.12 -29.33
N CYS A 20 9.21 11.71 -29.70
CA CYS A 20 10.26 11.28 -28.79
C CYS A 20 10.95 12.52 -28.20
N SER A 21 10.67 12.83 -26.93
CA SER A 21 11.37 13.89 -26.20
C SER A 21 12.74 13.39 -25.74
N LYS A 22 13.80 13.93 -26.35
CA LYS A 22 15.20 13.74 -25.94
C LYS A 22 15.55 14.75 -24.84
N THR A 23 15.95 14.27 -23.67
CA THR A 23 16.54 15.09 -22.60
C THR A 23 18.04 15.26 -22.87
N MET A 24 18.50 16.49 -23.11
CA MET A 24 19.92 16.86 -23.12
C MET A 24 20.46 16.91 -21.69
N THR A 25 21.58 16.22 -21.42
CA THR A 25 22.38 16.40 -20.20
C THR A 25 23.72 17.00 -20.63
N THR A 26 23.99 18.24 -20.21
CA THR A 26 25.25 18.94 -20.46
C THR A 26 26.03 19.07 -19.14
N GLY A 27 27.21 18.45 -19.12
CA GLY A 27 28.46 18.98 -18.55
C GLY A 27 28.55 19.22 -17.04
N THR A 28 29.05 18.23 -16.29
CA THR A 28 29.66 18.46 -14.96
C THR A 28 31.17 18.67 -15.14
N VAL A 29 31.66 19.86 -14.80
CA VAL A 29 33.09 20.21 -14.76
C VAL A 29 33.71 19.72 -13.45
N HIS A 30 34.86 19.08 -13.60
CA HIS A 30 35.75 18.54 -12.58
C HIS A 30 36.43 19.66 -11.78
N VAL A 31 36.47 19.58 -10.45
CA VAL A 31 37.43 20.35 -9.63
C VAL A 31 38.08 19.41 -8.61
N THR A 32 39.40 19.29 -8.74
CA THR A 32 40.31 18.55 -7.85
C THR A 32 40.85 19.51 -6.79
N PRO A 33 40.97 19.14 -5.51
CA PRO A 33 41.88 19.80 -4.58
C PRO A 33 43.14 18.96 -4.33
N THR A 34 44.28 19.63 -4.48
CA THR A 34 45.64 19.12 -4.28
C THR A 34 46.02 19.05 -2.79
N ILE A 35 46.86 18.05 -2.52
CA ILE A 35 47.48 17.59 -1.27
C ILE A 35 48.24 18.68 -0.48
N GLY A 36 48.12 18.60 0.86
CA GLY A 36 48.98 19.29 1.84
C GLY A 36 49.55 18.30 2.89
N THR A 37 50.88 18.29 2.95
CA THR A 37 51.91 17.49 3.67
C THR A 37 51.70 17.15 5.17
N PRO A 38 52.26 16.04 5.70
CA PRO A 38 52.13 15.62 7.09
C PRO A 38 53.14 16.28 8.04
N SER A 39 52.79 16.44 9.32
CA SER A 39 53.75 16.74 10.39
C SER A 39 53.48 15.84 11.58
N ALA A 40 54.50 15.06 11.95
CA ALA A 40 54.50 14.16 13.09
C ALA A 40 55.21 14.82 14.28
N ALA A 41 54.64 14.73 15.48
CA ALA A 41 55.41 14.62 16.71
C ALA A 41 54.58 14.16 17.93
N HIS A 42 55.10 13.12 18.54
CA HIS A 42 55.15 12.82 19.98
C HIS A 42 53.96 12.20 20.73
N ALA A 43 54.38 11.26 21.60
CA ALA A 43 53.65 10.14 22.13
C ALA A 43 53.31 10.31 23.63
N THR A 44 52.12 9.79 24.00
CA THR A 44 51.67 9.14 25.26
C THR A 44 51.88 9.88 26.61
N PRO A 45 51.08 9.64 27.68
CA PRO A 45 50.25 8.45 27.93
C PRO A 45 48.87 8.67 28.61
N SER A 46 47.95 7.72 28.45
CA SER A 46 47.04 7.35 29.55
C SER A 46 46.28 6.05 29.26
N GLY A 47 46.41 5.13 30.22
CA GLY A 47 45.38 4.19 30.65
C GLY A 47 44.67 3.39 29.58
N GLY A 48 45.16 2.18 29.32
CA GLY A 48 44.38 1.13 28.69
C GLY A 48 43.19 0.77 29.58
N SER A 49 42.05 1.43 29.38
CA SER A 49 40.78 0.92 29.84
C SER A 49 40.38 -0.19 28.88
N ALA A 50 40.37 -1.42 29.36
CA ALA A 50 39.83 -2.55 28.63
C ALA A 50 38.33 -2.27 28.40
N HIS A 51 38.02 -1.67 27.25
CA HIS A 51 36.66 -1.64 26.75
C HIS A 51 36.29 -3.08 26.40
N THR A 52 35.64 -3.76 27.33
CA THR A 52 34.84 -4.93 27.04
C THR A 52 33.74 -4.49 26.08
N THR A 53 34.03 -4.54 24.77
CA THR A 53 33.01 -4.38 23.73
C THR A 53 32.08 -5.57 23.85
N SER A 54 31.03 -5.40 24.64
CA SER A 54 29.87 -6.28 24.60
C SER A 54 29.43 -6.35 23.13
N PRO A 55 29.33 -7.54 22.52
CA PRO A 55 28.78 -7.64 21.18
C PRO A 55 27.32 -7.18 21.26
N ALA A 56 27.06 -5.98 20.75
CA ALA A 56 25.71 -5.52 20.49
C ALA A 56 25.19 -6.39 19.34
N TYR A 57 24.51 -7.48 19.67
CA TYR A 57 23.71 -8.20 18.70
C TYR A 57 22.53 -7.30 18.32
N TYR A 58 22.76 -6.41 17.34
CA TYR A 58 21.67 -5.75 16.65
C TYR A 58 20.90 -6.85 15.91
N ILE A 59 19.78 -7.28 16.47
CA ILE A 59 18.79 -8.02 15.70
C ILE A 59 18.28 -7.04 14.66
N GLN A 60 18.88 -7.10 13.47
CA GLN A 60 18.37 -6.39 12.30
C GLN A 60 17.05 -7.06 11.95
N HIS A 61 15.96 -6.54 12.49
CA HIS A 61 14.63 -6.95 12.09
C HIS A 61 14.53 -6.67 10.58
N ALA A 62 14.25 -7.71 9.79
CA ALA A 62 13.90 -7.50 8.40
C ALA A 62 12.74 -6.49 8.36
N PRO A 63 12.82 -5.43 7.55
CA PRO A 63 11.73 -4.46 7.46
C PRO A 63 10.44 -5.21 7.10
N ILE A 64 9.44 -5.11 7.96
CA ILE A 64 8.11 -5.67 7.72
C ILE A 64 7.44 -4.74 6.70
N THR A 65 7.63 -5.00 5.42
CA THR A 65 7.01 -4.21 4.34
C THR A 65 5.55 -4.61 4.16
N ILE A 66 4.69 -3.62 3.95
CA ILE A 66 3.27 -3.84 3.61
C ILE A 66 3.15 -4.48 2.23
N GLN A 67 2.51 -5.64 2.18
CA GLN A 67 2.19 -6.35 0.95
C GLN A 67 0.73 -6.07 0.54
N ALA A 68 0.48 -6.05 -0.76
CA ALA A 68 -0.88 -6.02 -1.28
C ALA A 68 -1.58 -7.35 -0.97
N ALA A 69 -2.69 -7.29 -0.25
CA ALA A 69 -3.47 -8.44 0.12
C ALA A 69 -4.37 -8.88 -1.04
N LYS A 70 -4.48 -10.19 -1.22
CA LYS A 70 -5.38 -10.78 -2.20
C LYS A 70 -6.64 -11.27 -1.51
N LEU A 71 -7.60 -10.37 -1.34
CA LEU A 71 -8.92 -10.74 -0.84
C LEU A 71 -9.65 -11.59 -1.88
N ASN A 72 -10.02 -12.81 -1.51
CA ASN A 72 -10.86 -13.68 -2.34
C ASN A 72 -12.31 -13.48 -1.95
N THR A 73 -13.16 -13.06 -2.89
CA THR A 73 -14.61 -12.88 -2.66
C THR A 73 -15.28 -14.12 -2.08
N ARG A 74 -14.79 -15.32 -2.43
CA ARG A 74 -15.28 -16.60 -1.88
C ARG A 74 -15.13 -16.72 -0.36
N SER A 75 -14.12 -16.05 0.22
CA SER A 75 -13.93 -16.04 1.67
C SER A 75 -15.07 -15.33 2.40
N PHE A 76 -15.85 -14.50 1.69
CA PHE A 76 -16.92 -13.69 2.26
C PHE A 76 -18.33 -14.19 1.89
N GLU A 77 -18.48 -15.13 0.95
CA GLU A 77 -19.78 -15.61 0.41
C GLU A 77 -20.81 -16.02 1.48
N LYS A 78 -20.36 -16.49 2.64
CA LYS A 78 -21.24 -16.97 3.73
C LYS A 78 -21.57 -15.90 4.76
N ILE A 79 -21.01 -14.69 4.64
CA ILE A 79 -21.26 -13.59 5.55
C ILE A 79 -22.62 -13.01 5.20
N LYS A 80 -23.58 -13.13 6.11
CA LYS A 80 -24.87 -12.43 5.98
C LYS A 80 -24.61 -10.93 5.93
N ALA A 81 -25.35 -10.18 5.13
CA ALA A 81 -25.20 -8.73 5.10
C ALA A 81 -25.46 -8.10 6.48
N LEU A 82 -24.70 -7.05 6.82
CA LEU A 82 -24.96 -6.19 7.95
C LEU A 82 -26.26 -5.43 7.69
N ASP A 83 -27.14 -5.42 8.67
CA ASP A 83 -28.42 -4.72 8.60
C ASP A 83 -28.66 -4.12 9.99
N ARG A 84 -28.63 -2.78 10.06
CA ARG A 84 -28.80 -2.05 11.32
C ARG A 84 -30.17 -2.31 11.95
N GLY A 85 -31.21 -2.51 11.15
CA GLY A 85 -32.55 -2.84 11.61
C GLY A 85 -32.66 -4.24 12.24
N LYS A 86 -31.72 -5.15 11.95
CA LYS A 86 -31.69 -6.53 12.47
C LYS A 86 -30.79 -6.73 13.68
N ASN A 87 -30.10 -5.68 14.15
CA ASN A 87 -29.16 -5.73 15.28
C ASN A 87 -28.14 -6.90 15.17
N ASN A 88 -27.69 -7.20 13.95
CA ASN A 88 -26.82 -8.35 13.69
C ASN A 88 -25.31 -8.00 13.76
N TRP A 89 -24.97 -6.77 14.17
CA TRP A 89 -23.61 -6.26 14.25
C TRP A 89 -22.64 -7.17 15.03
N PRO A 90 -22.94 -7.68 16.25
CA PRO A 90 -21.97 -8.49 16.99
C PRO A 90 -21.54 -9.76 16.23
N GLY A 91 -22.49 -10.45 15.59
CA GLY A 91 -22.20 -11.65 14.80
C GLY A 91 -21.52 -11.32 13.48
N TRP A 92 -22.01 -10.30 12.78
CA TRP A 92 -21.43 -9.84 11.52
C TRP A 92 -19.98 -9.41 11.68
N SER A 93 -19.72 -8.53 12.65
CA SER A 93 -18.41 -7.94 12.89
C SER A 93 -17.37 -8.98 13.30
N TYR A 94 -17.77 -10.00 14.08
CA TYR A 94 -16.92 -11.12 14.42
C TYR A 94 -16.46 -11.91 13.18
N VAL A 95 -17.41 -12.30 12.31
CA VAL A 95 -17.08 -13.08 11.12
C VAL A 95 -16.26 -12.26 10.12
N MET A 96 -16.61 -10.98 9.92
CA MET A 96 -15.87 -10.09 9.03
C MET A 96 -14.41 -9.91 9.48
N LYS A 97 -14.19 -9.64 10.78
CA LYS A 97 -12.84 -9.59 11.37
C LYS A 97 -12.09 -10.89 11.20
N LEU A 98 -12.73 -12.03 11.43
CA LEU A 98 -12.10 -13.34 11.31
C LEU A 98 -11.59 -13.58 9.89
N VAL A 99 -12.42 -13.29 8.86
CA VAL A 99 -12.02 -13.45 7.46
C VAL A 99 -10.87 -12.50 7.11
N LEU A 100 -10.94 -11.23 7.50
CA LEU A 100 -9.87 -10.26 7.20
C LEU A 100 -8.55 -10.61 7.92
N ASN A 101 -8.61 -11.21 9.11
CA ASN A 101 -7.43 -11.73 9.80
C ASN A 101 -6.79 -12.92 9.07
N GLN A 102 -7.58 -13.78 8.42
CA GLN A 102 -7.03 -14.87 7.58
C GLN A 102 -6.26 -14.34 6.37
N HIS A 103 -6.59 -13.13 5.92
CA HIS A 103 -5.89 -12.41 4.85
C HIS A 103 -4.82 -11.44 5.36
N LEU A 104 -4.49 -11.48 6.66
CA LEU A 104 -3.48 -10.64 7.34
C LEU A 104 -3.74 -9.12 7.23
N VAL A 105 -4.99 -8.71 7.00
CA VAL A 105 -5.38 -7.29 6.88
C VAL A 105 -6.36 -6.82 7.92
N GLY A 106 -6.76 -7.65 8.88
CA GLY A 106 -7.71 -7.23 9.92
C GLY A 106 -7.22 -6.08 10.81
N GLY A 107 -5.89 -5.87 10.90
CA GLY A 107 -5.31 -4.72 11.61
C GLY A 107 -5.66 -3.35 11.01
N TYR A 108 -6.08 -3.28 9.74
CA TYR A 108 -6.54 -2.04 9.12
C TYR A 108 -7.86 -1.55 9.74
N LEU A 109 -8.74 -2.46 10.18
CA LEU A 109 -10.02 -2.09 10.81
C LEU A 109 -9.84 -1.32 12.12
N THR A 110 -8.73 -1.53 12.83
CA THR A 110 -8.43 -0.86 14.09
C THR A 110 -7.41 0.26 13.95
N GLY A 111 -6.89 0.50 12.73
CA GLY A 111 -5.83 1.46 12.48
C GLY A 111 -4.44 1.02 12.99
N ASN A 112 -4.25 -0.27 13.29
CA ASN A 112 -2.94 -0.78 13.74
C ASN A 112 -1.92 -0.81 12.61
N VAL A 113 -2.38 -0.79 11.34
CA VAL A 113 -1.52 -0.66 10.18
C VAL A 113 -1.49 0.80 9.74
N VAL A 114 -0.45 1.50 10.16
CA VAL A 114 -0.22 2.92 9.85
C VAL A 114 0.24 3.07 8.39
N ALA A 115 -0.18 4.15 7.75
CA ALA A 115 0.27 4.49 6.40
C ALA A 115 1.80 4.71 6.39
N PRO A 116 2.55 4.03 5.50
CA PRO A 116 3.97 4.33 5.27
C PRO A 116 4.15 5.76 4.79
N ASP A 117 5.38 6.30 4.89
CA ASP A 117 5.69 7.58 4.29
C ASP A 117 5.74 7.44 2.76
N LEU A 118 4.95 8.26 2.04
CA LEU A 118 4.85 8.20 0.58
C LEU A 118 6.17 8.51 -0.14
N LEU A 119 6.99 9.40 0.43
CA LEU A 119 8.26 9.83 -0.18
C LEU A 119 9.38 8.83 0.10
N MET A 120 9.38 8.19 1.27
CA MET A 120 10.39 7.22 1.67
C MET A 120 10.08 5.80 1.16
N GLU A 121 8.81 5.39 1.17
CA GLU A 121 8.38 4.02 0.84
C GLU A 121 7.15 4.00 -0.09
N PRO A 122 7.24 4.55 -1.33
CA PRO A 122 6.08 4.70 -2.22
C PRO A 122 5.39 3.38 -2.56
N GLY A 123 6.14 2.28 -2.67
CA GLY A 123 5.57 0.95 -2.92
C GLY A 123 4.74 0.42 -1.75
N ALA A 124 5.21 0.61 -0.52
CA ALA A 124 4.48 0.22 0.68
C ALA A 124 3.23 1.10 0.87
N TYR A 125 3.33 2.40 0.60
CA TYR A 125 2.19 3.32 0.61
C TYR A 125 1.11 2.90 -0.42
N ASN A 126 1.52 2.55 -1.63
CA ASN A 126 0.59 2.08 -2.66
C ASN A 126 -0.12 0.78 -2.23
N ASN A 127 0.62 -0.18 -1.66
CA ASN A 127 0.04 -1.41 -1.13
C ASN A 127 -0.92 -1.13 0.04
N TRP A 128 -0.58 -0.21 0.93
CA TRP A 128 -1.45 0.22 2.03
C TRP A 128 -2.76 0.83 1.51
N THR A 129 -2.68 1.67 0.47
CA THR A 129 -3.84 2.27 -0.19
C THR A 129 -4.73 1.22 -0.84
N LEU A 130 -4.14 0.30 -1.61
CA LEU A 130 -4.86 -0.79 -2.26
C LEU A 130 -5.55 -1.71 -1.24
N ASN A 131 -4.91 -1.99 -0.11
CA ASN A 131 -5.52 -2.77 0.96
C ASN A 131 -6.72 -2.06 1.57
N ASN A 132 -6.64 -0.76 1.83
CA ASN A 132 -7.79 0.02 2.29
C ASN A 132 -8.95 -0.06 1.31
N ILE A 133 -8.71 0.19 0.01
CA ILE A 133 -9.73 0.11 -1.05
C ILE A 133 -10.38 -1.29 -1.08
N ALA A 134 -9.56 -2.35 -1.03
CA ALA A 134 -10.05 -3.72 -1.07
C ALA A 134 -10.93 -4.05 0.14
N ILE A 135 -10.55 -3.59 1.34
CA ILE A 135 -11.31 -3.81 2.57
C ILE A 135 -12.62 -3.01 2.54
N VAL A 136 -12.58 -1.72 2.18
CA VAL A 136 -13.79 -0.88 2.06
C VAL A 136 -14.77 -1.51 1.06
N SER A 137 -14.27 -1.99 -0.08
CA SER A 137 -15.09 -2.70 -1.07
C SER A 137 -15.72 -3.97 -0.49
N ALA A 138 -14.94 -4.77 0.26
CA ALA A 138 -15.46 -5.97 0.91
C ALA A 138 -16.51 -5.66 1.99
N LEU A 139 -16.34 -4.58 2.76
CA LEU A 139 -17.33 -4.11 3.72
C LEU A 139 -18.62 -3.70 2.99
N CYS A 140 -18.53 -2.87 1.95
CA CYS A 140 -19.67 -2.39 1.16
C CYS A 140 -20.50 -3.55 0.57
N LEU A 141 -19.84 -4.58 0.02
CA LEU A 141 -20.52 -5.77 -0.51
C LEU A 141 -21.27 -6.59 0.55
N HIS A 142 -20.94 -6.43 1.83
CA HIS A 142 -21.53 -7.18 2.94
C HIS A 142 -22.33 -6.30 3.89
N VAL A 143 -22.76 -5.14 3.42
CA VAL A 143 -23.69 -4.24 4.07
C VAL A 143 -24.99 -4.24 3.26
N SER A 144 -26.14 -4.09 3.92
CA SER A 144 -27.44 -3.97 3.27
C SER A 144 -27.41 -2.86 2.23
N HIS A 145 -28.20 -2.98 1.16
CA HIS A 145 -28.23 -1.96 0.11
C HIS A 145 -28.63 -0.59 0.69
N GLU A 146 -29.53 -0.59 1.67
CA GLU A 146 -30.01 0.58 2.38
C GLU A 146 -28.88 1.27 3.17
N ASP A 147 -27.93 0.52 3.72
CA ASP A 147 -26.84 1.03 4.55
C ASP A 147 -25.55 1.32 3.73
N GLN A 148 -25.49 0.97 2.44
CA GLN A 148 -24.28 1.17 1.61
C GLN A 148 -23.91 2.65 1.43
N HIS A 149 -24.90 3.55 1.43
CA HIS A 149 -24.67 5.00 1.31
C HIS A 149 -23.77 5.57 2.42
N LEU A 150 -23.71 4.89 3.58
CA LEU A 150 -22.85 5.27 4.70
C LEU A 150 -21.36 5.18 4.37
N LEU A 151 -20.99 4.47 3.31
CA LEU A 151 -19.61 4.23 2.91
C LEU A 151 -19.17 5.03 1.67
N GLU A 152 -20.03 5.89 1.11
CA GLU A 152 -19.75 6.61 -0.16
C GLU A 152 -18.50 7.50 -0.07
N ASP A 153 -18.33 8.22 1.03
CA ASP A 153 -17.24 9.19 1.21
C ASP A 153 -16.05 8.62 2.02
N VAL A 154 -16.11 7.35 2.38
CA VAL A 154 -15.12 6.75 3.28
C VAL A 154 -13.85 6.36 2.52
N THR A 155 -12.71 6.81 3.04
CA THR A 155 -11.42 6.67 2.34
C THR A 155 -10.58 5.49 2.82
N ASN A 156 -10.84 4.99 4.02
CA ASN A 156 -10.03 3.95 4.64
C ASN A 156 -10.86 2.96 5.47
N ALA A 157 -10.28 1.80 5.70
CA ALA A 157 -10.95 0.67 6.34
C ALA A 157 -11.33 0.94 7.80
N LYS A 158 -10.53 1.73 8.54
CA LYS A 158 -10.83 2.07 9.93
C LYS A 158 -12.06 2.97 10.01
N GLU A 159 -12.09 4.01 9.20
CA GLU A 159 -13.23 4.92 9.08
C GLU A 159 -14.50 4.14 8.68
N ALA A 160 -14.42 3.26 7.68
CA ALA A 160 -15.57 2.44 7.27
C ALA A 160 -16.06 1.56 8.41
N TRP A 161 -15.13 0.95 9.13
CA TRP A 161 -15.44 0.08 10.26
C TRP A 161 -16.11 0.83 11.41
N ASP A 162 -15.62 2.02 11.74
CA ASP A 162 -16.18 2.86 12.78
C ASP A 162 -17.57 3.37 12.36
N THR A 163 -17.74 3.82 11.11
CA THR A 163 -19.03 4.27 10.57
C THR A 163 -20.08 3.17 10.69
N LEU A 164 -19.79 1.92 10.32
CA LEU A 164 -20.76 0.83 10.35
C LEU A 164 -21.15 0.37 11.76
N ARG A 165 -20.34 0.67 12.78
CA ARG A 165 -20.60 0.31 14.18
C ARG A 165 -21.67 1.17 14.82
N GLU A 166 -21.79 2.43 14.39
CA GLU A 166 -22.78 3.39 14.88
C GLU A 166 -24.21 2.93 14.59
#